data_AF-A0A5E4I196-F1
#
_entry.id   AF-A0A5E4I196-F1
#
_cell.length_a   1.000
_cell.length_b   1.000
_cell.length_c   1.000
_cell.angle_alpha   90.00
_cell.angle_beta   90.00
_cell.angle_gamma   90.00
#
_symmetry.space_group_name_H-M   'P 1'
#
loop_
_entity.id
_entity.type
_entity.pdbx_description
1 polymer ?
#
loop_
_entity_poly.entity_id
_entity_poly.type
_entity_poly.pdbx_seq_one_letter_code
_entity_poly.pdbx_strand_id
1 'polypeptide(L)'
;MLIYFYDIKIKGLNPYNTLKRRFYYRLKRSKISTYPWRTKSVIIVEDSSEAAADEFFKEFEGYIEVYKARTDAIQEVLTLPEAKKEAEKESE
;
A
#
# COMPACT_ATOMS: atom_id res chain seq x y z
N MET A 1 -1.51 -10.52 11.01
CA MET A 1 -1.56 -9.75 9.74
C MET A 1 -0.43 -8.73 9.74
N LEU A 2 0.16 -8.47 8.58
CA LEU A 2 1.29 -7.54 8.43
C LEU A 2 0.91 -6.41 7.49
N ILE A 3 1.32 -5.20 7.85
CA ILE A 3 1.20 -4.00 7.04
C ILE A 3 2.60 -3.55 6.65
N TYR A 4 2.82 -3.43 5.34
CA TYR A 4 4.03 -2.89 4.75
C TYR A 4 3.74 -1.48 4.25
N PHE A 5 4.41 -0.50 4.84
CA PHE A 5 4.47 0.86 4.32
C PHE A 5 5.76 1.01 3.52
N TYR A 6 5.69 1.52 2.29
CA TYR A 6 6.88 1.69 1.47
C TYR A 6 6.91 3.05 0.76
N ASP A 7 8.12 3.59 0.61
CA ASP A 7 8.39 4.81 -0.14
C ASP A 7 9.60 4.63 -1.07
N ILE A 8 9.51 5.20 -2.28
CA ILE A 8 10.56 5.07 -3.29
C ILE A 8 11.49 6.29 -3.20
N LYS A 9 12.71 6.07 -2.69
CA LYS A 9 13.70 7.12 -2.42
C LYS A 9 14.78 7.16 -3.51
N ILE A 10 14.47 7.70 -4.67
CA ILE A 10 15.48 7.93 -5.72
C ILE A 10 15.44 9.36 -6.25
N LYS A 11 16.64 9.93 -6.47
CA LYS A 11 16.80 11.28 -7.02
C LYS A 11 16.68 11.26 -8.55
N GLY A 12 16.01 12.27 -9.09
CA GLY A 12 15.83 12.45 -10.54
C GLY A 12 14.57 11.78 -11.09
N LEU A 13 13.86 12.51 -11.95
CA LEU A 13 12.55 12.10 -12.48
C LEU A 13 12.61 10.84 -13.35
N ASN A 14 13.63 10.73 -14.21
CA ASN A 14 13.78 9.58 -15.11
C ASN A 14 14.14 8.28 -14.33
N PRO A 15 15.17 8.27 -13.46
CA PRO A 15 15.45 7.12 -12.60
C PRO A 15 14.25 6.71 -11.73
N TYR A 16 13.55 7.69 -11.16
CA TYR A 16 12.32 7.47 -10.40
C TYR A 16 11.24 6.74 -11.20
N ASN A 17 10.90 7.23 -12.39
CA ASN A 17 9.88 6.62 -13.22
C ASN A 17 10.25 5.21 -13.69
N THR A 18 11.53 4.97 -14.00
CA THR A 18 12.03 3.65 -14.39
C THR A 18 11.92 2.66 -13.25
N LEU A 19 12.39 3.03 -12.05
CA LEU A 19 12.29 2.19 -10.85
C LEU A 19 10.83 1.92 -10.48
N LYS A 20 9.98 2.96 -10.50
CA LYS A 20 8.55 2.86 -10.24
C LYS A 20 7.88 1.87 -11.20
N ARG A 21 8.18 1.94 -12.50
CA ARG A 21 7.64 0.98 -13.50
C ARG A 21 8.11 -0.44 -13.21
N ARG A 22 9.41 -0.63 -12.91
CA ARG A 22 9.96 -1.94 -12.54
C ARG A 22 9.29 -2.52 -11.30
N PHE A 23 9.14 -1.71 -10.25
CA PHE A 23 8.50 -2.09 -8.99
C PHE A 23 7.08 -2.58 -9.24
N TYR A 24 6.23 -1.79 -9.90
CA TYR A 24 4.84 -2.18 -10.14
C TYR A 24 4.71 -3.37 -11.07
N TYR A 25 5.59 -3.50 -12.05
CA TYR A 25 5.61 -4.66 -12.93
C TYR A 25 5.96 -5.96 -12.18
N ARG A 26 6.98 -5.91 -11.32
CA ARG A 26 7.36 -7.03 -10.44
C ARG A 26 6.25 -7.34 -9.44
N LEU A 27 5.69 -6.31 -8.80
CA LEU A 27 4.60 -6.46 -7.83
C LEU A 27 3.42 -7.19 -8.46
N LYS A 28 2.95 -6.74 -9.63
CA LYS A 28 1.83 -7.36 -10.37
C LYS A 28 2.08 -8.84 -10.74
N ARG A 29 3.34 -9.26 -10.85
CA ARG A 29 3.73 -10.64 -11.15
C ARG A 29 3.99 -11.50 -9.92
N SER A 30 4.09 -10.87 -8.74
CA SER A 30 4.31 -11.56 -7.48
C SER A 30 3.00 -12.06 -6.89
N LYS A 31 3.09 -13.04 -5.98
CA LYS A 31 1.97 -13.46 -5.13
C LYS A 31 1.44 -12.34 -4.25
N ILE A 32 2.21 -11.26 -4.05
CA ILE A 32 1.80 -10.13 -3.21
C ILE A 32 0.70 -9.31 -3.90
N SER A 33 0.60 -9.37 -5.23
CA SER A 33 -0.43 -8.64 -6.00
C SER A 33 -1.86 -9.03 -5.67
N THR A 34 -2.09 -10.20 -5.05
CA THR A 34 -3.43 -10.65 -4.66
C THR A 34 -3.93 -10.00 -3.38
N TYR A 35 -3.05 -9.34 -2.64
CA TYR A 35 -3.37 -8.73 -1.36
C TYR A 35 -3.96 -7.31 -1.50
N PRO A 36 -4.77 -6.87 -0.53
CA PRO A 36 -5.42 -5.56 -0.59
C PRO A 36 -4.40 -4.42 -0.71
N TRP A 37 -4.52 -3.66 -1.79
CA TRP A 37 -3.73 -2.46 -2.03
C TRP A 37 -4.58 -1.23 -1.71
N ARG A 38 -4.52 -0.77 -0.45
CA ARG A 38 -5.36 0.34 0.04
C ARG A 38 -4.90 1.69 -0.53
N THR A 39 -3.60 1.90 -0.68
CA THR A 39 -3.01 3.14 -1.22
C THR A 39 -1.74 2.82 -2.03
N LYS A 40 -1.20 3.81 -2.77
CA LYS A 40 0.02 3.65 -3.59
C LYS A 40 1.29 3.25 -2.82
N SER A 41 1.25 3.19 -1.49
CA SER A 41 2.40 2.98 -0.60
C SER A 41 2.13 2.00 0.55
N VAL A 42 0.98 1.30 0.55
CA VAL A 42 0.61 0.40 1.65
C VAL A 42 0.10 -0.94 1.13
N ILE A 43 0.75 -2.03 1.52
CA ILE A 43 0.33 -3.40 1.22
C ILE A 43 0.03 -4.13 2.53
N ILE A 44 -1.10 -4.84 2.59
CA ILE A 44 -1.51 -5.60 3.77
C ILE A 44 -1.46 -7.09 3.41
N VAL A 45 -0.63 -7.88 4.07
CA VAL A 45 -0.49 -9.31 3.81
C VAL A 45 -0.85 -10.16 5.04
N GLU A 46 -1.26 -11.39 4.78
CA GLU A 46 -1.38 -12.40 5.83
C GLU A 46 0.00 -12.83 6.33
N ASP A 47 0.06 -13.32 7.58
CA ASP A 47 1.32 -13.76 8.20
C ASP A 47 1.96 -14.93 7.43
N SER A 48 1.14 -15.76 6.78
CA SER A 48 1.57 -16.86 5.90
C SER A 48 2.42 -16.41 4.70
N SER A 49 2.28 -15.16 4.28
CA SER A 49 2.97 -14.56 3.13
C SER A 49 4.08 -13.59 3.52
N GLU A 50 4.45 -13.52 4.81
CA GLU A 50 5.53 -12.67 5.30
C GLU A 50 6.83 -12.89 4.53
N ALA A 51 7.25 -14.15 4.36
CA ALA A 51 8.49 -14.48 3.67
C ALA A 51 8.51 -14.00 2.21
N ALA A 52 7.39 -14.16 1.50
CA ALA A 52 7.26 -13.71 0.11
C ALA A 52 7.29 -12.18 0.02
N ALA A 53 6.65 -11.48 0.96
CA ALA A 53 6.67 -10.02 1.05
C ALA A 53 8.08 -9.50 1.36
N ASP A 54 8.75 -10.07 2.35
CA ASP A 54 10.12 -9.70 2.73
C ASP A 54 11.10 -9.93 1.56
N GLU A 55 10.99 -11.05 0.84
CA GLU A 55 11.81 -11.34 -0.34
C GLU A 55 11.58 -10.32 -1.47
N PHE A 56 10.33 -9.96 -1.74
CA PHE A 56 10.02 -8.95 -2.75
C PHE A 56 10.64 -7.60 -2.41
N PHE A 57 10.49 -7.11 -1.17
CA PHE A 57 11.03 -5.82 -0.78
C PHE A 57 12.56 -5.81 -0.75
N LYS A 58 13.19 -6.96 -0.46
CA LYS A 58 14.64 -7.12 -0.53
C LYS A 58 15.21 -6.94 -1.95
N GLU A 59 14.46 -7.25 -3.02
CA GLU A 59 14.91 -6.98 -4.42
C GLU A 59 15.16 -5.47 -4.66
N PHE A 60 14.54 -4.61 -3.86
CA PHE A 60 14.59 -3.15 -4.02
C PHE A 60 15.35 -2.46 -2.89
N GLU A 61 16.08 -3.21 -2.07
CA GLU A 61 16.91 -2.68 -0.99
C GLU A 61 17.84 -1.57 -1.51
N GLY A 62 17.93 -0.48 -0.76
CA GLY A 62 18.70 0.72 -1.13
C GLY A 62 17.98 1.70 -2.06
N TYR A 63 16.85 1.31 -2.66
CA TYR A 63 16.04 2.20 -3.52
C TYR A 63 14.66 2.53 -2.92
N ILE A 64 14.18 1.65 -2.05
CA ILE A 64 12.92 1.85 -1.33
C ILE A 64 13.17 1.76 0.17
N GLU A 65 12.39 2.54 0.89
CA GLU A 65 12.31 2.50 2.34
C GLU A 65 11.04 1.73 2.71
N VAL A 66 11.15 0.76 3.62
CA VAL A 66 10.03 -0.14 3.95
C VAL A 66 9.92 -0.26 5.46
N TYR A 67 8.72 -0.06 5.97
CA TYR A 67 8.36 -0.25 7.37
C TYR A 67 7.34 -1.39 7.47
N LYS A 68 7.60 -2.33 8.37
CA LYS A 68 6.74 -3.50 8.63
C LYS A 68 6.10 -3.35 10.00
N ALA A 69 4.77 -3.45 10.07
CA ALA A 69 4.01 -3.44 11.31
C ALA A 69 3.15 -4.71 11.39
N ARG A 70 3.13 -5.35 12.55
CA ARG A 70 2.18 -6.43 12.85
C ARG A 70 0.93 -5.85 13.49
N THR A 71 -0.23 -6.30 13.05
CA THR A 71 -1.53 -5.82 13.53
C THR A 71 -2.48 -6.99 13.73
N ASP A 72 -3.33 -6.85 14.75
CA ASP A 72 -4.39 -7.83 15.04
C ASP A 72 -5.69 -7.48 14.30
N ALA A 73 -5.95 -6.18 14.10
CA ALA A 73 -7.13 -5.68 13.40
C ALA A 73 -6.84 -4.39 12.63
N ILE A 74 -7.58 -4.16 11.54
CA ILE A 74 -7.61 -2.90 10.79
C ILE A 74 -9.05 -2.39 10.78
N GLN A 75 -9.23 -1.13 11.17
CA GLN A 75 -10.51 -0.44 11.14
C GLN A 75 -10.48 0.69 10.12
N GLU A 76 -11.51 0.75 9.26
CA GLU A 76 -11.71 1.87 8.35
C GLU A 76 -12.52 2.95 9.08
N VAL A 77 -11.93 4.14 9.23
CA VAL A 77 -12.60 5.29 9.84
C VAL A 77 -13.14 6.15 8.71
N LEU A 78 -14.46 6.12 8.51
CA LEU A 78 -15.14 7.02 7.58
C LEU A 78 -15.08 8.45 8.13
N THR A 79 -14.24 9.31 7.55
CA THR A 79 -14.34 10.76 7.77
C THR A 79 -15.48 11.29 6.90
N LEU A 80 -16.60 11.65 7.52
CA LEU A 80 -17.79 12.20 6.87
C LEU A 80 -17.48 13.45 6.02
N PRO A 81 -18.07 13.55 4.81
CA PRO A 81 -18.67 14.79 4.37
C PRO A 81 -20.17 14.63 4.05
N GLU A 82 -20.85 13.62 4.60
CA GLU A 82 -22.25 13.32 4.24
C GLU A 82 -23.32 13.84 5.22
N ALA A 83 -22.94 14.64 6.23
CA ALA A 83 -23.91 15.24 7.15
C ALA A 83 -24.78 16.36 6.53
N LYS A 84 -24.56 16.74 5.25
CA LYS A 84 -25.33 17.81 4.58
C LYS A 84 -26.39 17.34 3.58
N LYS A 85 -26.41 16.07 3.17
CA LYS A 85 -27.38 15.59 2.17
C LYS A 85 -28.67 15.03 2.77
N GLU A 86 -28.66 14.63 4.03
CA GLU A 86 -29.87 14.11 4.69
C GLU A 86 -30.73 15.23 5.27
N ALA A 87 -30.14 16.35 5.70
CA ALA A 87 -30.89 17.49 6.24
C ALA A 87 -31.71 18.27 5.18
N GLU A 88 -31.38 18.17 3.89
CA GLU A 88 -32.14 18.82 2.80
C GLU A 88 -33.30 17.95 2.28
N LYS A 89 -33.30 16.63 2.55
CA LYS A 89 -34.38 15.72 2.14
C LYS A 89 -35.55 15.64 3.12
N GLU A 90 -35.37 16.09 4.36
CA GLU A 90 -36.46 16.18 5.35
C GLU A 90 -37.15 17.56 5.34
N SER A 91 -36.70 18.49 4.47
CA SER A 91 -37.25 19.84 4.33
C SER A 91 -37.97 20.10 2.99
N GLU A 92 -38.23 19.07 2.19
CA GLU A 92 -39.12 19.12 1.00
C GLU A 92 -40.48 18.47 1.27
#